data_AF-C1MLM1-F1
#
_entry.id   AF-C1MLM1-F1
#
_cell.length_a   1.000
_cell.length_b   1.000
_cell.length_c   1.000
_cell.angle_alpha   90.00
_cell.angle_beta   90.00
_cell.angle_gamma   90.00
#
_symmetry.space_group_name_H-M   'P 1'
#
loop_
_entity.id
_entity.type
_entity.pdbx_description
1 polymer ?
#
loop_
_entity_poly.entity_id
_entity_poly.type
_entity_poly.pdbx_seq_one_letter_code
_entity_poly.pdbx_strand_id
1 'polypeptide(L)'
;KDDENFIRSRLRTQTATARPGADPPLKKLLKKYVVYFDALASGGREDKMANDAQKEAFLKDSVNFDLAMARTTSVVSANSGEMDAYRVDHGNVRTSISNAKGDIEALKNALDGARLERQHKEEYEGLRRLCVRYPRRETTEAANATLRGSIRELEEASESNIKVLKLRKKQFTTLLHVVNELTEELEHE
;
A
#
# COMPACT_ATOMS: atom_id res chain seq x y z
N LYS A 1 -1.64 -27.37 -30.41
CA LYS A 1 -2.83 -28.08 -30.92
C LYS A 1 -2.51 -29.53 -31.30
N ASP A 2 -1.42 -29.79 -32.02
CA ASP A 2 -1.02 -31.17 -32.36
C ASP A 2 -0.53 -31.97 -31.14
N ASP A 3 0.22 -31.34 -30.22
CA ASP A 3 0.65 -32.00 -28.99
C ASP A 3 -0.51 -32.35 -28.06
N GLU A 4 -1.51 -31.48 -27.94
CA GLU A 4 -2.72 -31.79 -27.16
C GLU A 4 -3.54 -32.92 -27.80
N ASN A 5 -3.60 -32.97 -29.13
CA ASN A 5 -4.28 -34.05 -29.84
C ASN A 5 -3.52 -35.38 -29.72
N PHE A 6 -2.19 -35.34 -29.74
CA PHE A 6 -1.33 -36.50 -29.49
C PHE A 6 -1.42 -36.99 -28.04
N ILE A 7 -1.46 -36.08 -27.07
CA ILE A 7 -1.67 -36.39 -25.66
C ILE A 7 -3.06 -36.98 -25.45
N ARG A 8 -4.12 -36.41 -26.07
CA ARG A 8 -5.49 -36.96 -26.01
C ARG A 8 -5.60 -38.34 -26.65
N SER A 9 -5.00 -38.56 -27.82
CA SER A 9 -5.03 -39.87 -28.48
C SER A 9 -4.28 -40.92 -27.66
N ARG A 10 -3.16 -40.53 -27.03
CA ARG A 10 -2.39 -41.37 -26.13
C ARG A 10 -3.11 -41.64 -24.80
N LEU A 11 -3.79 -40.66 -24.19
CA LEU A 11 -4.63 -40.88 -23.00
C LEU A 11 -5.87 -41.73 -23.28
N ARG A 12 -6.42 -41.66 -24.50
CA ARG A 12 -7.58 -42.46 -24.90
C ARG A 12 -7.21 -43.91 -25.22
N THR A 13 -5.98 -44.17 -25.66
CA THR A 13 -5.48 -45.50 -26.05
C THR A 13 -4.65 -46.18 -24.95
N GLN A 14 -3.93 -45.41 -24.14
CA GLN A 14 -3.42 -45.83 -22.85
C GLN A 14 -4.43 -45.39 -21.79
N THR A 15 -5.29 -46.31 -21.34
CA THR A 15 -5.65 -46.29 -19.93
C THR A 15 -4.34 -46.22 -19.15
N ALA A 16 -4.13 -45.16 -18.36
CA ALA A 16 -2.89 -44.85 -17.64
C ALA A 16 -2.41 -45.95 -16.65
N THR A 17 -3.01 -47.13 -16.71
CA THR A 17 -2.74 -48.32 -15.90
C THR A 17 -1.92 -49.39 -16.62
N ALA A 18 -1.74 -49.32 -17.95
CA ALA A 18 -0.91 -50.31 -18.67
C ALA A 18 0.57 -49.94 -18.62
N ARG A 19 1.40 -50.82 -18.04
CA ARG A 19 2.87 -50.67 -18.02
C ARG A 19 3.40 -50.58 -19.47
N PRO A 20 4.50 -49.85 -19.71
CA PRO A 20 5.16 -49.86 -21.01
C PRO A 20 5.44 -51.30 -21.47
N GLY A 21 4.96 -51.68 -22.66
CA GLY A 21 5.09 -53.03 -23.22
C GLY A 21 3.96 -54.02 -22.89
N ALA A 22 3.00 -53.67 -22.02
CA ALA A 22 1.82 -54.48 -21.78
C ALA A 22 0.70 -54.13 -22.78
N ASP A 23 -0.04 -55.13 -23.26
CA ASP A 23 -1.23 -54.88 -24.08
C ASP A 23 -2.26 -54.05 -23.29
N PRO A 24 -2.91 -53.06 -23.93
CA PRO A 24 -4.03 -52.35 -23.31
C PRO A 24 -5.09 -53.32 -22.78
N PRO A 25 -5.74 -53.03 -21.63
CA PRO A 25 -6.70 -53.94 -20.99
C PRO A 25 -7.78 -54.47 -21.94
N LEU A 26 -8.33 -53.61 -22.79
CA LEU A 26 -9.34 -53.98 -23.80
C LEU A 26 -8.77 -54.94 -24.87
N LYS A 27 -7.54 -54.70 -25.32
CA LYS A 27 -6.86 -55.54 -26.31
C LYS A 27 -6.55 -56.92 -25.73
N LYS A 28 -6.15 -56.99 -24.46
CA LYS A 28 -5.94 -58.25 -23.73
C LYS A 28 -7.25 -59.03 -23.62
N LEU A 29 -8.34 -58.38 -23.22
CA LEU A 29 -9.66 -58.99 -23.12
C LEU A 29 -10.15 -59.52 -24.47
N LEU A 30 -9.99 -58.74 -25.54
CA LEU A 30 -10.36 -59.13 -26.90
C LEU A 30 -9.59 -60.36 -27.38
N LYS A 31 -8.28 -60.44 -27.10
CA LYS A 31 -7.47 -61.64 -27.42
C LYS A 31 -8.00 -62.87 -26.69
N LYS A 32 -8.38 -62.75 -25.41
CA LYS A 32 -8.94 -63.85 -24.62
C LYS A 32 -10.33 -64.28 -25.11
N TYR A 33 -11.14 -63.33 -25.53
CA TYR A 33 -12.44 -63.59 -26.16
C TYR A 33 -12.29 -64.43 -27.43
N VAL A 34 -11.37 -64.05 -28.33
CA VAL A 34 -11.11 -64.79 -29.58
C VAL A 34 -10.62 -66.20 -29.29
N VAL A 35 -9.66 -66.37 -28.37
CA VAL A 35 -9.15 -67.70 -27.98
C VAL A 35 -10.25 -68.60 -27.40
N TYR A 36 -11.15 -68.05 -26.57
CA TYR A 36 -12.29 -68.80 -26.04
C TYR A 36 -13.29 -69.18 -27.14
N PHE A 37 -13.59 -68.25 -28.06
CA PHE A 37 -14.52 -68.49 -29.16
C PHE A 37 -14.00 -69.53 -30.15
N ASP A 38 -12.70 -69.49 -30.48
CA ASP A 38 -12.05 -70.49 -31.34
C ASP A 38 -12.05 -71.88 -30.70
N ALA A 39 -11.88 -71.97 -29.37
CA ALA A 39 -11.96 -73.23 -28.63
C ALA A 39 -13.38 -73.82 -28.60
N LEU A 40 -14.42 -72.97 -28.58
CA LEU A 40 -15.81 -73.40 -28.74
C LEU A 40 -16.12 -73.88 -30.17
N ALA A 41 -15.55 -73.23 -31.19
CA ALA A 41 -15.78 -73.56 -32.60
C ALA A 41 -15.10 -74.88 -33.03
N SER A 42 -14.06 -75.31 -32.32
CA SER A 42 -13.25 -76.49 -32.65
C SER A 42 -13.55 -77.75 -31.81
N GLY A 43 -14.38 -77.66 -30.76
CA GLY A 43 -14.48 -78.70 -29.72
C GLY A 43 -15.43 -79.88 -30.00
N GLY A 44 -14.87 -81.10 -29.95
CA GLY A 44 -15.60 -82.36 -29.72
C GLY A 44 -15.78 -82.67 -28.23
N ARG A 45 -16.48 -83.77 -27.89
CA ARG A 45 -16.94 -84.12 -26.51
C ARG A 45 -15.80 -84.28 -25.46
N GLU A 46 -14.54 -84.41 -25.88
CA GLU A 46 -13.35 -84.61 -25.03
C GLU A 46 -12.66 -83.30 -24.58
N ASP A 47 -12.95 -82.14 -25.20
CA ASP A 47 -12.26 -80.86 -24.93
C ASP A 47 -12.97 -79.96 -23.89
N LYS A 48 -13.98 -80.48 -23.18
CA LYS A 48 -14.81 -79.69 -22.25
C LYS A 48 -14.01 -78.99 -21.15
N MET A 49 -13.04 -79.68 -20.56
CA MET A 49 -12.23 -79.15 -19.46
C MET A 49 -11.31 -78.00 -19.91
N ALA A 50 -10.77 -78.07 -21.14
CA ALA A 50 -9.97 -77.00 -21.73
C ALA A 50 -10.84 -75.79 -22.11
N ASN A 51 -12.05 -76.03 -22.63
CA ASN A 51 -13.04 -74.99 -22.90
C ASN A 51 -13.50 -74.27 -21.63
N ASP A 52 -13.74 -75.00 -20.53
CA ASP A 52 -14.09 -74.41 -19.24
C ASP A 52 -12.96 -73.55 -18.67
N ALA A 53 -11.69 -73.96 -18.83
CA ALA A 53 -10.54 -73.17 -18.41
C ALA A 53 -10.41 -71.86 -19.23
N GLN A 54 -10.66 -71.89 -20.54
CA GLN A 54 -10.65 -70.67 -21.37
C GLN A 54 -11.83 -69.75 -21.05
N LYS A 55 -13.00 -70.31 -20.76
CA LYS A 55 -14.17 -69.56 -20.28
C LYS A 55 -13.87 -68.83 -18.97
N GLU A 56 -13.30 -69.53 -17.99
CA GLU A 56 -12.96 -68.94 -16.71
C GLU A 56 -11.89 -67.85 -16.85
N ALA A 57 -10.89 -68.05 -17.72
CA ALA A 57 -9.87 -67.05 -18.02
C ALA A 57 -10.46 -65.78 -18.66
N PHE A 58 -11.38 -65.92 -19.62
CA PHE A 58 -12.08 -64.79 -20.23
C PHE A 58 -12.93 -64.03 -19.21
N LEU A 59 -13.72 -64.73 -18.38
CA LEU A 59 -14.56 -64.10 -17.35
C LEU A 59 -13.72 -63.35 -16.31
N LYS A 60 -12.59 -63.93 -15.86
CA LYS A 60 -11.65 -63.27 -14.95
C LYS A 60 -11.09 -61.98 -15.55
N ASP A 61 -10.65 -62.02 -16.81
CA ASP A 61 -10.14 -60.83 -17.49
C ASP A 61 -11.25 -59.79 -17.75
N SER A 62 -12.51 -60.20 -17.93
CA SER A 62 -13.67 -59.30 -18.04
C SER A 62 -13.91 -58.54 -16.73
N VAL A 63 -13.97 -59.24 -15.60
CA VAL A 63 -14.14 -58.63 -14.28
C VAL A 63 -12.97 -57.69 -13.95
N ASN A 64 -11.74 -58.07 -14.30
CA ASN A 64 -10.57 -57.22 -14.12
C ASN A 64 -10.64 -55.95 -14.98
N PHE A 65 -11.14 -56.05 -16.21
CA PHE A 65 -11.35 -54.90 -17.08
C PHE A 65 -12.40 -53.94 -16.50
N ASP A 66 -13.54 -54.46 -16.04
CA ASP A 66 -14.61 -53.67 -15.43
C ASP A 66 -14.12 -52.94 -14.17
N LEU A 67 -13.38 -53.63 -13.30
CA LEU A 67 -12.78 -53.01 -12.10
C LEU A 67 -11.79 -51.90 -12.47
N ALA A 68 -10.96 -52.10 -13.50
CA ALA A 68 -10.03 -51.09 -13.98
C ALA A 68 -10.75 -49.85 -14.56
N MET A 69 -11.88 -50.06 -15.26
CA MET A 69 -12.73 -48.98 -15.75
C MET A 69 -13.37 -48.20 -14.60
N ALA A 70 -13.99 -48.89 -13.63
CA ALA A 70 -14.58 -48.25 -12.47
C ALA A 70 -13.56 -47.40 -11.69
N ARG A 71 -12.35 -47.93 -11.49
CA ARG A 71 -11.25 -47.19 -10.85
C ARG A 71 -10.87 -45.95 -11.64
N THR A 72 -10.74 -46.06 -12.97
CA THR A 72 -10.37 -44.91 -13.81
C THR A 72 -11.43 -43.82 -13.76
N THR A 73 -12.72 -44.19 -13.85
CA THR A 73 -13.84 -43.25 -13.73
C THR A 73 -13.85 -42.55 -12.37
N SER A 74 -13.61 -43.28 -11.28
CA SER A 74 -13.50 -42.72 -9.94
C SER A 74 -12.35 -41.72 -9.81
N VAL A 75 -11.17 -42.04 -10.36
CA VAL A 75 -10.00 -41.13 -10.38
C VAL A 75 -10.29 -39.89 -11.21
N VAL A 76 -10.90 -40.03 -12.40
CA VAL A 76 -11.27 -38.88 -13.24
C VAL A 76 -12.25 -37.96 -12.52
N SER A 77 -13.26 -38.54 -11.85
CA SER A 77 -14.22 -37.75 -11.06
C SER A 77 -13.56 -37.03 -9.89
N ALA A 78 -12.65 -37.69 -9.16
CA ALA A 78 -11.92 -37.09 -8.05
C ALA A 78 -11.03 -35.94 -8.54
N ASN A 79 -10.27 -36.17 -9.61
CA ASN A 79 -9.40 -35.15 -10.21
C ASN A 79 -10.19 -33.94 -10.71
N SER A 80 -11.38 -34.15 -11.29
CA SER A 80 -12.25 -33.05 -11.71
C SER A 80 -12.67 -32.18 -10.53
N GLY A 81 -13.07 -32.80 -9.41
CA GLY A 81 -13.40 -32.07 -8.19
C GLY A 81 -12.20 -31.32 -7.60
N GLU A 82 -11.02 -31.94 -7.63
CA GLU A 82 -9.78 -31.29 -7.18
C GLU A 82 -9.41 -30.09 -8.06
N MET A 83 -9.56 -30.19 -9.37
CA MET A 83 -9.34 -29.08 -10.29
C MET A 83 -10.29 -27.89 -10.03
N ASP A 84 -11.56 -28.16 -9.75
CA ASP A 84 -12.51 -27.11 -9.40
C ASP A 84 -12.15 -26.44 -8.06
N ALA A 85 -11.72 -27.21 -7.06
CA ALA A 85 -11.23 -26.67 -5.79
C ALA A 85 -10.00 -25.77 -5.99
N TYR A 86 -9.00 -26.22 -6.75
CA TYR A 86 -7.82 -25.39 -7.07
C TYR A 86 -8.19 -24.11 -7.83
N ARG A 87 -9.20 -24.15 -8.70
CA ARG A 87 -9.66 -22.94 -9.41
C ARG A 87 -10.24 -21.91 -8.43
N VAL A 88 -11.00 -22.35 -7.44
CA VAL A 88 -11.55 -21.49 -6.39
C VAL A 88 -10.42 -20.89 -5.54
N ASP A 89 -9.50 -21.72 -5.06
CA ASP A 89 -8.37 -21.27 -4.24
C ASP A 89 -7.48 -20.28 -4.99
N HIS A 90 -7.19 -20.55 -6.26
CA HIS A 90 -6.45 -19.64 -7.12
C HIS A 90 -7.18 -18.29 -7.28
N GLY A 91 -8.51 -18.31 -7.42
CA GLY A 91 -9.34 -17.10 -7.41
C GLY A 91 -9.23 -16.31 -6.12
N ASN A 92 -9.31 -16.99 -4.98
CA ASN A 92 -9.18 -16.39 -3.65
C ASN A 92 -7.82 -15.73 -3.44
N VAL A 93 -6.73 -16.42 -3.82
CA VAL A 93 -5.37 -15.88 -3.76
C VAL A 93 -5.24 -14.64 -4.64
N ARG A 94 -5.79 -14.67 -5.87
CA ARG A 94 -5.74 -13.51 -6.77
C ARG A 94 -6.49 -12.30 -6.20
N THR A 95 -7.66 -12.52 -5.60
CA THR A 95 -8.41 -11.46 -4.91
C THR A 95 -7.63 -10.92 -3.72
N SER A 96 -7.04 -11.78 -2.90
CA SER A 96 -6.20 -11.37 -1.76
C SER A 96 -5.00 -10.52 -2.20
N ILE A 97 -4.35 -10.90 -3.31
CA ILE A 97 -3.25 -10.12 -3.89
C ILE A 97 -3.73 -8.75 -4.35
N SER A 98 -4.90 -8.69 -5.00
CA SER A 98 -5.49 -7.42 -5.45
C SER A 98 -5.80 -6.49 -4.28
N ASN A 99 -6.40 -7.03 -3.21
CA ASN A 99 -6.72 -6.27 -2.01
C ASN A 99 -5.45 -5.75 -1.33
N ALA A 100 -4.45 -6.62 -1.13
CA ALA A 100 -3.18 -6.23 -0.53
C ALA A 100 -2.45 -5.13 -1.34
N LYS A 101 -2.54 -5.15 -2.68
CA LYS A 101 -2.02 -4.06 -3.51
C LYS A 101 -2.76 -2.75 -3.26
N GLY A 102 -4.08 -2.78 -3.16
CA GLY A 102 -4.89 -1.61 -2.80
C GLY A 102 -4.52 -1.06 -1.41
N ASP A 103 -4.34 -1.94 -0.42
CA ASP A 103 -3.94 -1.55 0.94
C ASP A 103 -2.56 -0.89 0.95
N ILE A 104 -1.61 -1.42 0.16
CA ILE A 104 -0.27 -0.80 0.01
C ILE A 104 -0.37 0.60 -0.57
N GLU A 105 -1.20 0.83 -1.59
CA GLU A 105 -1.39 2.16 -2.18
C GLU A 105 -2.05 3.13 -1.19
N ALA A 106 -3.07 2.68 -0.46
CA ALA A 106 -3.70 3.48 0.58
C ALA A 106 -2.71 3.87 1.69
N LEU A 107 -1.89 2.93 2.16
CA LEU A 107 -0.88 3.17 3.18
C LEU A 107 0.23 4.12 2.70
N LYS A 108 0.62 4.05 1.42
CA LYS A 108 1.57 5.02 0.83
C LYS A 108 1.01 6.44 0.87
N ASN A 109 -0.23 6.62 0.43
CA ASN A 109 -0.88 7.94 0.45
C ASN A 109 -1.02 8.49 1.87
N ALA A 110 -1.39 7.63 2.83
CA ALA A 110 -1.47 8.01 4.24
C ALA A 110 -0.09 8.39 4.81
N LEU A 111 0.96 7.66 4.45
CA LEU A 111 2.33 7.96 4.87
C LEU A 111 2.82 9.30 4.32
N ASP A 112 2.54 9.60 3.05
CA ASP A 112 2.94 10.87 2.44
C ASP A 112 2.18 12.05 3.07
N GLY A 113 0.89 11.89 3.38
CA GLY A 113 0.12 12.86 4.16
C GLY A 113 0.73 13.10 5.56
N ALA A 114 1.06 12.02 6.28
CA ALA A 114 1.69 12.12 7.60
C ALA A 114 3.07 12.78 7.57
N ARG A 115 3.86 12.55 6.50
CA ARG A 115 5.16 13.21 6.29
C ARG A 115 4.99 14.72 6.10
N LEU A 116 4.01 15.13 5.30
CA LEU A 116 3.71 16.54 5.07
C LEU A 116 3.29 17.23 6.38
N GLU A 117 2.40 16.61 7.15
CA GLU A 117 2.01 17.13 8.47
C GLU A 117 3.20 17.26 9.42
N ARG A 118 4.11 16.28 9.41
CA ARG A 118 5.32 16.33 10.24
C ARG A 118 6.20 17.50 9.82
N GLN A 119 6.41 17.70 8.52
CA GLN A 119 7.19 18.83 8.00
C GLN A 119 6.58 20.16 8.45
N HIS A 120 5.26 20.35 8.29
CA HIS A 120 4.59 21.57 8.74
C HIS A 120 4.78 21.80 10.25
N LYS A 121 4.65 20.75 11.07
CA LYS A 121 4.88 20.84 12.53
C LYS A 121 6.32 21.23 12.87
N GLU A 122 7.30 20.68 12.17
CA GLU A 122 8.71 21.03 12.33
C GLU A 122 8.97 22.50 11.96
N GLU A 123 8.38 22.98 10.87
CA GLU A 123 8.46 24.39 10.45
C GLU A 123 7.81 25.33 11.48
N TYR A 124 6.63 24.98 11.99
CA TYR A 124 5.95 25.73 13.05
C TYR A 124 6.76 25.76 14.35
N GLU A 125 7.37 24.64 14.76
CA GLU A 125 8.25 24.63 15.93
C GLU A 125 9.51 25.48 15.70
N GLY A 126 10.05 25.50 14.48
CA GLY A 126 11.14 26.41 14.10
C GLY A 126 10.77 27.88 14.29
N LEU A 127 9.61 28.28 13.76
CA LEU A 127 9.06 29.63 13.93
C LEU A 127 8.76 29.94 15.41
N ARG A 128 8.16 29.01 16.15
CA ARG A 128 7.86 29.16 17.57
C ARG A 128 9.13 29.43 18.37
N ARG A 129 10.21 28.68 18.14
CA ARG A 129 11.52 28.91 18.78
C ARG A 129 12.07 30.30 18.45
N LEU A 130 11.92 30.76 17.20
CA LEU A 130 12.32 32.11 16.81
C LEU A 130 11.50 33.18 17.55
N CYS A 131 10.17 33.05 17.60
CA CYS A 131 9.28 33.99 18.28
C CYS A 131 9.56 34.09 19.79
N VAL A 132 9.86 32.97 20.45
CA VAL A 132 10.17 32.95 21.90
C VAL A 132 11.44 33.73 22.24
N ARG A 133 12.36 33.95 21.29
CA ARG A 133 13.55 34.79 21.52
C ARG A 133 13.22 36.27 21.69
N TYR A 134 12.05 36.71 21.24
CA TYR A 134 11.64 38.10 21.34
C TYR A 134 10.73 38.32 22.55
N PRO A 135 10.79 39.50 23.19
CA PRO A 135 9.90 39.85 24.29
C PRO A 135 8.44 39.86 23.84
N ARG A 136 7.53 39.66 24.80
CA ARG A 136 6.08 39.67 24.53
C ARG A 136 5.68 41.02 23.98
N ARG A 137 4.80 41.01 22.97
CA ARG A 137 4.28 42.22 22.34
C ARG A 137 3.71 43.23 23.33
N GLU A 138 2.96 42.76 24.32
CA GLU A 138 2.40 43.61 25.39
C GLU A 138 3.49 44.36 26.16
N THR A 139 4.62 43.70 26.45
CA THR A 139 5.73 44.32 27.19
C THR A 139 6.44 45.39 26.36
N THR A 140 6.64 45.14 25.06
CA THR A 140 7.23 46.12 24.13
C THR A 140 6.28 47.28 23.82
N GLU A 141 4.97 47.04 23.77
CA GLU A 141 3.95 48.09 23.60
C GLU A 141 3.86 48.98 24.85
N ALA A 142 3.87 48.40 26.05
CA ALA A 142 3.91 49.16 27.30
C ALA A 142 5.19 50.02 27.40
N ALA A 143 6.36 49.45 27.13
CA ALA A 143 7.62 50.19 27.13
C ALA A 143 7.61 51.35 26.10
N ASN A 144 7.06 51.12 24.90
CA ASN A 144 6.88 52.18 23.91
C ASN A 144 5.94 53.28 24.39
N ALA A 145 4.83 52.93 25.05
CA ALA A 145 3.90 53.92 25.58
C ALA A 145 4.57 54.80 26.65
N THR A 146 5.33 54.20 27.57
CA THR A 146 6.10 54.93 28.58
C THR A 146 7.13 55.86 27.93
N LEU A 147 7.94 55.36 26.99
CA LEU A 147 8.95 56.17 26.29
C LEU A 147 8.31 57.34 25.53
N ARG A 148 7.17 57.12 24.86
CA ARG A 148 6.42 58.18 24.18
C ARG A 148 5.90 59.24 25.16
N GLY A 149 5.44 58.83 26.33
CA GLY A 149 5.06 59.76 27.41
C GLY A 149 6.24 60.63 27.86
N SER A 150 7.38 60.00 28.17
CA SER A 150 8.58 60.73 28.59
C SER A 150 9.13 61.69 27.53
N ILE A 151 9.06 61.31 26.25
CA ILE A 151 9.44 62.21 25.14
C ILE A 151 8.54 63.44 25.15
N ARG A 152 7.22 63.25 25.26
CA ARG A 152 6.26 64.36 25.29
C ARG A 152 6.50 65.29 26.49
N GLU A 153 6.74 64.74 27.67
CA GLU A 153 7.05 65.53 28.87
C GLU A 153 8.34 66.35 28.69
N LEU A 154 9.38 65.77 28.08
CA LEU A 154 10.62 66.47 27.78
C LEU A 154 10.44 67.56 26.73
N GLU A 155 9.62 67.33 25.71
CA GLU A 155 9.27 68.34 24.70
C GLU A 155 8.54 69.52 25.33
N GLU A 156 7.52 69.27 26.16
CA GLU A 156 6.77 70.30 26.88
C GLU A 156 7.67 71.10 27.85
N ALA A 157 8.55 70.42 28.59
CA ALA A 157 9.52 71.07 29.47
C ALA A 157 10.55 71.91 28.71
N SER A 158 11.04 71.40 27.57
CA SER A 158 11.94 72.12 26.67
C SER A 158 11.29 73.39 26.12
N GLU A 159 10.06 73.29 25.62
CA GLU A 159 9.31 74.46 25.15
C GLU A 159 9.08 75.49 26.25
N SER A 160 8.74 75.03 27.46
CA SER A 160 8.58 75.91 28.63
C SER A 160 9.89 76.64 28.96
N ASN A 161 11.01 75.91 29.02
CA ASN A 161 12.33 76.49 29.26
C ASN A 161 12.73 77.49 28.18
N ILE A 162 12.44 77.20 26.91
CA ILE A 162 12.68 78.13 25.80
C ILE A 162 11.87 79.41 25.98
N LYS A 163 10.60 79.33 26.41
CA LYS A 163 9.76 80.50 26.70
C LYS A 163 10.35 81.34 27.84
N VAL A 164 10.78 80.70 28.92
CA VAL A 164 11.42 81.38 30.08
C VAL A 164 12.73 82.05 29.67
N LEU A 165 13.59 81.35 28.92
CA LEU A 165 14.85 81.91 28.41
C LEU A 165 14.62 83.11 27.49
N LYS A 166 13.63 83.04 26.60
CA LYS A 166 13.25 84.18 25.74
C LYS A 166 12.79 85.37 26.56
N LEU A 167 11.99 85.15 27.61
CA LEU A 167 11.55 86.21 28.51
C LEU A 167 12.73 86.84 29.26
N ARG A 168 13.60 86.03 29.87
CA ARG A 168 14.79 86.53 30.57
C ARG A 168 15.73 87.28 29.63
N LYS A 169 15.91 86.81 28.39
CA LYS A 169 16.69 87.52 27.37
C LYS A 169 16.12 88.92 27.12
N LYS A 170 14.79 89.04 26.96
CA LYS A 170 14.13 90.35 26.80
C LYS A 170 14.33 91.24 28.02
N GLN A 171 14.13 90.71 29.24
CA GLN A 171 14.33 91.44 30.49
C GLN A 171 15.77 91.94 30.65
N PHE A 172 16.77 91.09 30.33
CA PHE A 172 18.18 91.47 30.36
C PHE A 172 18.51 92.57 29.33
N THR A 173 17.96 92.48 28.11
CA THR A 173 18.13 93.53 27.11
C THR A 173 17.56 94.86 27.60
N THR A 174 16.40 94.86 28.24
CA THR A 174 15.81 96.07 28.84
C THR A 174 16.68 96.62 29.98
N LEU A 175 17.17 95.76 30.88
CA LEU A 175 18.07 96.18 31.96
C LEU A 175 19.34 96.82 31.41
N LEU A 176 19.98 96.21 30.41
CA LEU A 176 21.17 96.76 29.76
C LEU A 176 20.89 98.11 29.12
N HIS A 177 19.71 98.31 28.53
CA HIS A 177 19.32 99.61 27.99
C HIS A 177 19.21 100.67 29.08
N VAL A 178 18.58 100.37 30.21
CA VAL A 178 18.45 101.30 31.35
C VAL A 178 19.81 101.60 31.98
N VAL A 179 20.68 100.59 32.12
CA VAL A 179 22.05 100.79 32.60
C VAL A 179 22.83 101.71 31.66
N ASN A 180 22.72 101.50 30.34
CA ASN A 180 23.37 102.36 29.36
C ASN A 180 22.85 103.80 29.43
N GLU A 181 21.53 104.01 29.54
CA GLU A 181 20.93 105.34 29.71
C GLU A 181 21.45 106.04 30.99
N LEU A 182 21.49 105.32 32.12
CA LEU A 182 22.01 105.86 33.38
C LEU A 182 23.50 106.19 33.30
N THR A 183 24.31 105.38 32.60
CA THR A 183 25.73 105.71 32.37
C THR A 183 25.89 106.90 31.45
N GLU A 184 25.06 107.05 30.41
CA GLU A 184 25.08 108.24 29.55
C GLU A 184 24.67 109.50 30.31
N GLU A 185 23.69 109.42 31.22
CA GLU A 185 23.32 110.53 32.12
C GLU A 185 24.46 110.90 33.08
N LEU A 186 25.14 109.91 33.67
CA LEU A 186 26.30 110.12 34.55
C LEU A 186 27.54 110.66 33.82
N GLU A 187 27.70 110.35 32.53
CA GLU A 187 28.79 110.89 31.69
C GLU A 187 28.49 112.31 31.16
N HIS A 188 27.25 112.78 31.31
CA HIS A 188 26.79 114.11 30.90
C HIS A 188 26.60 115.12 32.06
N GLU A 189 26.91 114.74 33.30
CA GLU A 189 27.20 115.63 34.44
C GLU A 189 28.71 115.91 34.58
#